data_AF-A0A920MW59-F1
#
_entry.id   AF-A0A920MW59-F1
#
_cell.length_a   1.000
_cell.length_b   1.000
_cell.length_c   1.000
_cell.angle_alpha   90.00
_cell.angle_beta   90.00
_cell.angle_gamma   90.00
#
_symmetry.space_group_name_H-M   'P 1'
#
loop_
_entity.id
_entity.type
_entity.pdbx_description
1 polymer ?
#
loop_
_entity_poly.entity_id
_entity_poly.type
_entity_poly.pdbx_seq_one_letter_code
_entity_poly.pdbx_strand_id
1 'polypeptide(L)'
;MRERFLLNNSKNILLIISCCAVLHAQQLSSNREITFPDLDNHLTLVCDFHTHSVFSDGSVWPDIRVEEAQRDKIDVLAVTEHLEYQPHIDDIPHLDRNRSYQLAKNIVIVIC
;
A
#
# COMPACT_ATOMS: atom_id res chain seq x y z
N MET A 1 -3.81 39.08 -39.60
CA MET A 1 -4.21 37.64 -39.49
C MET A 1 -3.12 36.78 -38.85
N ARG A 2 -1.84 36.93 -39.22
CA ARG A 2 -0.70 36.21 -38.60
C ARG A 2 -0.52 36.42 -37.08
N GLU A 3 -0.64 37.65 -36.57
CA GLU A 3 -0.38 37.90 -35.14
C GLU A 3 -1.41 37.29 -34.19
N ARG A 4 -2.69 37.21 -34.60
CA ARG A 4 -3.73 36.53 -33.80
C ARG A 4 -3.51 35.02 -33.74
N PHE A 5 -2.98 34.43 -34.82
CA PHE A 5 -2.61 33.01 -34.86
C PHE A 5 -1.43 32.70 -33.92
N LEU A 6 -0.40 33.56 -33.92
CA LEU A 6 0.75 33.44 -33.02
C LEU A 6 0.36 33.62 -31.55
N LEU A 7 -0.54 34.57 -31.24
CA LEU A 7 -1.04 34.77 -29.88
C LEU A 7 -1.83 33.58 -29.35
N ASN A 8 -2.66 32.95 -30.20
CA ASN A 8 -3.45 31.79 -29.79
C ASN A 8 -2.57 30.56 -29.53
N ASN A 9 -1.53 30.36 -30.34
CA ASN A 9 -0.54 29.31 -30.10
C ASN A 9 0.24 29.55 -28.81
N SER A 10 0.61 30.79 -28.52
CA SER A 10 1.29 31.16 -27.26
C SER A 10 0.41 30.90 -26.02
N LYS A 11 -0.89 31.24 -26.08
CA LYS A 11 -1.85 30.94 -25.00
C LYS A 11 -2.08 29.44 -24.80
N ASN A 12 -2.14 28.67 -25.89
CA ASN A 12 -2.28 27.21 -25.83
C ASN A 12 -1.03 26.55 -25.23
N ILE A 13 0.16 27.05 -25.58
CA ILE A 13 1.43 26.59 -24.98
C ILE A 13 1.44 26.88 -23.47
N LEU A 14 1.04 28.09 -23.06
CA LEU A 14 0.99 28.46 -21.65
C LEU A 14 -0.01 27.58 -20.86
N LEU A 15 -1.16 27.25 -21.47
CA LEU A 15 -2.16 26.37 -20.89
C LEU A 15 -1.62 24.93 -20.71
N ILE A 16 -0.92 24.41 -21.72
CA ILE A 16 -0.30 23.08 -21.65
C ILE A 16 0.77 23.05 -20.55
N ILE A 17 1.64 24.06 -20.46
CA ILE A 17 2.68 24.15 -19.41
C ILE A 17 2.04 24.20 -18.01
N SER A 18 0.99 25.00 -17.85
CA SER A 18 0.25 25.07 -16.57
C SER A 18 -0.38 23.72 -16.20
N CYS A 19 -0.99 23.02 -17.16
CA CYS A 19 -1.56 21.69 -16.93
C CYS A 19 -0.48 20.66 -16.56
N CYS A 20 0.65 20.66 -17.26
CA CYS A 20 1.79 19.79 -16.94
C CYS A 20 2.38 20.07 -15.56
N ALA A 21 2.44 21.33 -15.12
CA ALA A 21 2.93 21.69 -13.79
C ALA A 21 2.02 21.18 -12.66
N VAL A 22 0.69 21.23 -12.86
CA VAL A 22 -0.28 20.66 -11.91
C VAL A 22 -0.16 19.13 -11.85
N LEU A 23 0.03 18.46 -12.99
CA LEU A 23 0.25 17.01 -13.04
C LEU A 23 1.55 16.59 -12.33
N HIS A 24 2.63 17.36 -12.46
CA HIS A 24 3.88 17.09 -11.74
C HIS A 24 3.75 17.33 -10.23
N ALA A 25 2.97 18.33 -9.81
CA ALA A 25 2.72 18.61 -8.40
C ALA A 25 1.93 17.49 -7.69
N GLN A 26 1.19 16.66 -8.43
CA GLN A 26 0.50 15.48 -7.90
C GLN A 26 1.44 14.32 -7.59
N GLN A 27 2.70 14.36 -8.03
CA GLN A 27 3.69 13.32 -7.75
C GLN A 27 4.30 13.48 -6.35
N LEU A 28 3.46 13.55 -5.31
CA LEU A 28 3.93 13.47 -3.93
C LEU A 28 4.05 11.99 -3.55
N SER A 29 5.15 11.36 -3.97
CA SER A 29 5.56 10.06 -3.41
C SER A 29 6.07 10.30 -1.99
N SER A 30 5.25 10.10 -0.96
CA SER A 30 5.79 10.00 0.41
C SER A 30 6.59 8.71 0.47
N ASN A 31 7.93 8.82 0.46
CA ASN A 31 8.76 7.66 0.71
C ASN A 31 8.50 7.21 2.16
N ARG A 32 7.80 6.07 2.33
CA ARG A 32 7.43 5.48 3.62
C ARG A 32 8.37 4.35 4.03
N GLU A 33 9.44 4.14 3.27
CA GLU A 33 10.41 3.07 3.50
C GLU A 33 11.05 3.17 4.89
N ILE A 34 11.03 2.05 5.60
CA ILE A 34 11.69 1.88 6.89
C ILE A 34 13.07 1.29 6.63
N THR A 35 14.13 2.03 6.92
CA THR A 35 15.52 1.56 6.75
C THR A 35 16.24 1.51 8.09
N PHE A 36 16.82 0.35 8.40
CA PHE A 36 17.79 0.20 9.48
C PHE A 36 19.12 -0.30 8.90
N PRO A 37 20.26 0.08 9.49
CA PRO A 37 21.54 -0.49 9.09
C PRO A 37 21.61 -1.97 9.49
N ASP A 38 22.33 -2.74 8.69
CA ASP A 38 22.76 -4.08 9.07
C ASP A 38 23.80 -4.03 10.19
N LEU A 39 23.81 -5.06 11.02
CA LEU A 39 24.87 -5.29 12.01
C LEU A 39 25.97 -6.17 11.40
N ASP A 40 27.16 -6.15 11.99
CA ASP A 40 28.27 -6.98 11.52
C ASP A 40 27.85 -8.46 11.43
N ASN A 41 27.93 -9.02 10.22
CA ASN A 41 27.53 -10.39 9.88
C ASN A 41 26.05 -10.74 10.08
N HIS A 42 25.15 -9.76 10.17
CA HIS A 42 23.70 -9.98 10.32
C HIS A 42 22.90 -9.12 9.34
N LEU A 43 21.81 -9.68 8.82
CA LEU A 43 20.82 -8.95 8.01
C LEU A 43 19.70 -8.44 8.93
N THR A 44 19.45 -7.13 8.92
CA THR A 44 18.33 -6.54 9.64
C THR A 44 17.06 -6.67 8.80
N LEU A 45 16.03 -7.30 9.35
CA LEU A 45 14.72 -7.42 8.72
C LEU A 45 13.69 -6.52 9.41
N VAL A 46 12.88 -5.83 8.63
CA VAL A 46 11.71 -5.09 9.10
C VAL A 46 10.51 -6.02 9.05
N CYS A 47 9.91 -6.29 10.20
CA CYS A 47 8.83 -7.26 10.32
C CYS A 47 7.63 -6.66 11.03
N ASP A 48 6.44 -7.03 10.57
CA ASP A 48 5.20 -6.85 11.32
C ASP A 48 4.66 -8.22 11.69
N PHE A 49 4.72 -8.56 12.97
CA PHE A 49 4.34 -9.87 13.49
C PHE A 49 2.92 -9.93 14.05
N HIS A 50 2.13 -8.87 13.92
CA HIS A 50 0.77 -8.87 14.44
C HIS A 50 -0.13 -7.95 13.62
N THR A 51 -0.85 -8.53 12.67
CA THR A 51 -1.85 -7.80 11.87
C THR A 51 -3.18 -8.53 11.81
N HIS A 52 -4.24 -7.73 11.66
CA HIS A 52 -5.61 -8.18 11.51
C HIS A 52 -6.22 -7.67 10.21
N SER A 53 -7.17 -8.44 9.70
CA SER A 53 -8.01 -8.09 8.56
C SER A 53 -9.48 -8.18 8.95
N VAL A 54 -10.38 -7.98 7.99
CA VAL A 54 -11.83 -8.13 8.20
C VAL A 54 -12.25 -9.52 8.69
N PHE A 55 -11.39 -10.54 8.58
CA PHE A 55 -11.67 -11.89 9.07
C PHE A 55 -11.73 -11.98 10.62
N SER A 56 -11.17 -11.03 11.37
CA SER A 56 -11.51 -10.83 12.78
C SER A 56 -12.14 -9.45 13.02
N ASP A 57 -11.31 -8.46 13.30
CA ASP A 57 -11.65 -7.14 13.82
C ASP A 57 -10.88 -6.03 13.08
N GLY A 58 -10.01 -6.39 12.14
CA GLY A 58 -9.39 -5.45 11.22
C GLY A 58 -10.41 -4.89 10.25
N SER A 59 -10.07 -3.75 9.64
CA SER A 59 -11.00 -3.02 8.76
C SER A 59 -10.72 -3.19 7.27
N VAL A 60 -9.66 -3.93 6.90
CA VAL A 60 -9.19 -4.04 5.51
C VAL A 60 -9.11 -5.50 5.07
N TRP A 61 -9.22 -5.74 3.77
CA TRP A 61 -9.02 -7.08 3.21
C TRP A 61 -7.54 -7.50 3.33
N PRO A 62 -7.22 -8.81 3.44
CA PRO A 62 -5.84 -9.26 3.67
C PRO A 62 -4.80 -8.80 2.65
N ASP A 63 -5.19 -8.61 1.39
CA ASP A 63 -4.30 -8.10 0.33
C ASP A 63 -3.89 -6.64 0.55
N ILE A 64 -4.74 -5.81 1.14
CA ILE A 64 -4.40 -4.43 1.49
C ILE A 64 -3.25 -4.39 2.51
N ARG A 65 -3.20 -5.33 3.47
CA ARG A 65 -2.07 -5.44 4.41
C ARG A 65 -0.76 -5.75 3.70
N VAL A 66 -0.82 -6.57 2.65
CA VAL A 66 0.33 -6.85 1.80
C VAL A 66 0.76 -5.59 1.04
N GLU A 67 -0.17 -4.83 0.47
CA GLU A 67 0.16 -3.58 -0.22
C GLU A 67 0.77 -2.54 0.72
N GLU A 68 0.28 -2.44 1.96
CA GLU A 68 0.87 -1.63 3.02
C GLU A 68 2.31 -2.07 3.30
N ALA A 69 2.53 -3.37 3.50
CA ALA A 69 3.86 -3.93 3.71
C ALA A 69 4.82 -3.63 2.54
N GLN A 70 4.36 -3.70 1.29
CA GLN A 70 5.16 -3.34 0.12
C GLN A 70 5.51 -1.86 0.05
N ARG A 71 4.57 -0.98 0.41
CA ARG A 71 4.78 0.48 0.46
C ARG A 71 5.76 0.88 1.56
N ASP A 72 5.74 0.17 2.68
CA ASP A 72 6.54 0.47 3.87
C ASP A 72 7.88 -0.31 3.90
N LYS A 73 8.10 -1.20 2.93
CA LYS A 73 9.28 -2.10 2.83
C LYS A 73 9.42 -3.03 4.03
N ILE A 74 8.31 -3.62 4.45
CA ILE A 74 8.28 -4.71 5.43
C ILE A 74 8.70 -6.02 4.74
N ASP A 75 9.70 -6.70 5.28
CA ASP A 75 10.26 -7.96 4.77
C ASP A 75 9.39 -9.17 5.11
N VAL A 76 8.81 -9.18 6.31
CA VAL A 76 7.96 -10.28 6.82
C VAL A 76 6.69 -9.73 7.45
N LEU A 77 5.56 -10.29 7.03
CA LEU A 77 4.23 -9.94 7.54
C LEU A 77 3.58 -11.17 8.19
N ALA A 78 3.05 -11.04 9.40
CA ALA A 78 2.23 -12.08 10.02
C ALA A 78 0.75 -11.68 10.00
N VAL A 79 -0.11 -12.60 9.59
CA VAL A 79 -1.56 -12.43 9.61
C VAL A 79 -2.12 -13.23 10.77
N THR A 80 -2.50 -12.54 11.85
CA THR A 80 -2.78 -13.13 13.16
C THR A 80 -4.21 -12.81 13.61
N GLU A 81 -5.20 -13.33 12.88
CA GLU A 81 -6.61 -13.08 13.19
C GLU A 81 -7.00 -13.63 14.57
N HIS A 82 -7.93 -12.96 15.25
CA HIS A 82 -8.47 -13.51 16.50
C HIS A 82 -9.26 -14.80 16.27
N LEU A 83 -9.11 -15.75 17.19
CA LEU A 83 -9.90 -16.98 17.21
C LEU A 83 -11.25 -16.77 17.92
N GLU A 84 -11.26 -16.02 19.01
CA GLU A 84 -12.42 -15.85 19.89
C GLU A 84 -13.24 -14.60 19.54
N TYR A 85 -12.57 -13.54 19.10
CA TYR A 85 -13.20 -12.23 18.87
C TYR A 85 -13.36 -11.94 17.38
N GLN A 86 -14.58 -12.07 16.88
CA GLN A 86 -14.90 -11.93 15.46
C GLN A 86 -16.15 -11.06 15.29
N PRO A 87 -16.06 -9.74 15.47
CA PRO A 87 -17.19 -8.82 15.37
C PRO A 87 -17.88 -8.84 14.01
N HIS A 88 -17.19 -9.22 12.93
CA HIS A 88 -17.74 -9.27 11.58
C HIS A 88 -18.34 -10.63 11.19
N ILE A 89 -18.46 -11.59 12.12
CA ILE A 89 -18.82 -12.98 11.80
C ILE A 89 -20.18 -13.13 11.09
N ASP A 90 -21.13 -12.24 11.38
CA ASP A 90 -22.47 -12.23 10.79
C ASP A 90 -22.44 -11.89 9.29
N ASP A 91 -21.46 -11.08 8.86
CA ASP A 91 -21.28 -10.66 7.47
C ASP A 91 -20.19 -11.46 6.73
N ILE A 92 -19.12 -11.84 7.45
CA ILE A 92 -17.94 -12.53 6.91
C ILE A 92 -17.69 -13.81 7.72
N PRO A 93 -18.26 -14.95 7.28
CA PRO A 93 -18.02 -16.23 7.93
C PRO A 93 -16.55 -16.65 7.87
N HIS A 94 -15.90 -16.79 9.01
CA HIS A 94 -14.51 -17.18 9.12
C HIS A 94 -14.38 -18.66 9.52
N LEU A 95 -14.86 -19.56 8.65
CA LEU A 95 -14.87 -21.01 8.94
C LEU A 95 -13.48 -21.65 8.92
N ASP A 96 -12.62 -21.20 8.00
CA ASP A 96 -11.22 -21.61 7.89
C ASP A 96 -10.31 -20.52 8.46
N ARG A 97 -9.63 -20.83 9.57
CA ARG A 97 -8.74 -19.90 10.29
C ARG A 97 -7.47 -19.53 9.53
N ASN A 98 -7.18 -20.22 8.43
CA ASN A 98 -6.04 -19.92 7.57
C ASN A 98 -6.46 -19.08 6.35
N ARG A 99 -7.73 -18.68 6.23
CA ARG A 99 -8.25 -18.09 5.00
C ARG A 99 -7.58 -16.75 4.69
N SER A 100 -7.41 -15.89 5.69
CA SER A 100 -6.73 -14.60 5.54
C SER A 100 -5.27 -14.80 5.08
N TYR A 101 -4.54 -15.74 5.70
CA TYR A 101 -3.20 -16.15 5.27
C TYR A 101 -3.17 -16.65 3.81
N GLN A 102 -4.09 -17.52 3.42
CA GLN A 102 -4.15 -18.06 2.04
C GLN A 102 -4.36 -16.96 1.00
N LEU A 103 -5.10 -15.90 1.36
CA LEU A 103 -5.33 -14.75 0.49
C LEU A 103 -4.08 -13.84 0.41
N ALA A 104 -3.31 -13.72 1.49
CA ALA A 104 -2.15 -12.84 1.56
C ALA A 104 -0.83 -13.47 1.04
N LYS A 105 -0.66 -14.80 1.11
CA LYS A 105 0.64 -15.48 0.89
C LYS A 105 1.26 -15.36 -0.51
N ASN A 106 0.53 -14.87 -1.51
CA ASN A 106 0.98 -14.93 -2.90
C ASN A 106 1.91 -13.77 -3.33
N ILE A 107 2.27 -12.87 -2.41
CA ILE A 107 2.87 -11.57 -2.77
C ILE A 107 4.13 -11.22 -1.95
N VAL A 108 4.09 -11.34 -0.61
CA VAL A 108 5.22 -11.08 0.32
C VAL A 108 5.47 -12.34 1.16
N ILE A 109 6.59 -12.42 1.90
CA ILE A 109 6.77 -13.46 2.93
C ILE A 109 5.72 -13.23 4.01
N VAL A 110 4.63 -13.97 3.91
CA VAL A 110 3.55 -13.97 4.90
C VAL A 110 3.66 -15.21 5.78
N ILE A 111 3.46 -15.04 7.08
CA ILE A 111 3.34 -16.14 8.06
C ILE A 111 1.96 -16.08 8.73
N CYS A 112 1.48 -17.23 9.19
CA CYS A 112 0.19 -17.40 9.89
C CYS A 112 0.42 -17.49 11.40
#